data_AF-A0A7V8ZAB1-F1
#
_entry.id   AF-A0A7V8ZAB1-F1
#
_cell.length_a   1.000
_cell.length_b   1.000
_cell.length_c   1.000
_cell.angle_alpha   90.00
_cell.angle_beta   90.00
_cell.angle_gamma   90.00
#
_symmetry.space_group_name_H-M   'P 1'
#
loop_
_entity.id
_entity.type
_entity.pdbx_description
1 polymer ?
#
loop_
_entity_poly.entity_id
_entity_poly.type
_entity_poly.pdbx_seq_one_letter_code
_entity_poly.pdbx_strand_id
1 'polypeptide(L)'
;MSNGTQGSDGGDANQTELEAKRAVIEDALVRLADERIIERIWERDASVWTREESGQKIIKNALGWLNSVEFVRERLSDLQAFADEVRAADFKRVMVLG
;
A
#
# COMPACT_ATOMS: atom_id res chain seq x y z
N MET A 1 34.24 -28.80 -44.91
CA MET A 1 35.07 -28.36 -43.77
C MET A 1 34.21 -27.44 -42.93
N SER A 2 34.09 -27.80 -41.65
CA SER A 2 33.17 -27.26 -40.65
C SER A 2 33.40 -25.79 -40.30
N ASN A 3 32.33 -25.11 -39.90
CA ASN A 3 32.22 -24.41 -38.62
C ASN A 3 30.72 -24.09 -38.42
N GLY A 4 30.03 -24.58 -37.39
CA GLY A 4 30.45 -24.63 -36.00
C GLY A 4 29.73 -23.50 -35.27
N THR A 5 28.42 -23.66 -35.10
CA THR A 5 27.51 -22.79 -34.35
C THR A 5 28.02 -22.60 -32.92
N GLN A 6 28.30 -21.37 -32.52
CA GLN A 6 28.64 -21.01 -31.14
C GLN A 6 27.85 -19.76 -30.75
N GLY A 7 27.01 -19.88 -29.71
CA GLY A 7 26.37 -18.76 -29.04
C GLY A 7 24.84 -18.89 -28.85
N SER A 8 24.37 -19.78 -27.96
CA SER A 8 22.95 -19.83 -27.56
C SER A 8 22.73 -20.61 -26.24
N ASP A 9 23.65 -20.55 -25.27
CA ASP A 9 23.51 -21.34 -24.01
C ASP A 9 23.26 -20.45 -22.76
N GLY A 10 23.50 -19.14 -22.87
CA GLY A 10 23.31 -18.20 -21.75
C GLY A 10 21.89 -17.62 -21.60
N GLY A 11 21.03 -17.75 -22.62
CA GLY A 11 19.66 -17.22 -22.61
C GLY A 11 18.68 -18.11 -21.83
N ASP A 12 18.79 -19.43 -22.03
CA ASP A 12 17.86 -20.42 -21.48
C ASP A 12 17.99 -20.54 -19.95
N ALA A 13 19.20 -20.39 -19.41
CA ALA A 13 19.46 -20.42 -17.98
C ALA A 13 18.83 -19.22 -17.25
N ASN A 14 18.91 -18.01 -17.81
CA ASN A 14 18.31 -16.82 -17.22
C ASN A 14 16.78 -16.85 -17.37
N GLN A 15 16.27 -17.33 -18.51
CA GLN A 15 14.83 -17.46 -18.73
C GLN A 15 14.18 -18.47 -17.76
N THR A 16 14.85 -19.59 -17.50
CA THR A 16 14.40 -20.59 -16.51
C THR A 16 14.41 -20.01 -15.09
N GLU A 17 15.40 -19.20 -14.73
CA GLU A 17 15.44 -18.52 -13.42
C GLU A 17 14.30 -17.50 -13.26
N LEU A 18 13.98 -16.75 -14.32
CA LEU A 18 12.87 -15.79 -14.33
C LEU A 18 11.52 -16.49 -14.22
N GLU A 19 11.34 -17.62 -14.91
CA GLU A 19 10.12 -18.44 -14.84
C GLU A 19 9.93 -19.04 -13.43
N ALA A 20 11.01 -19.55 -12.83
CA ALA A 20 10.96 -20.04 -11.45
C ALA A 20 10.59 -18.93 -10.45
N LYS A 21 11.16 -17.72 -10.59
CA LYS A 21 10.79 -16.57 -9.76
C LYS A 21 9.35 -16.14 -9.96
N ARG A 22 8.86 -16.15 -11.21
CA ARG A 22 7.46 -15.85 -11.53
C ARG A 22 6.51 -16.82 -10.84
N ALA A 23 6.78 -18.12 -10.91
CA ALA A 23 5.95 -19.14 -10.27
C ALA A 23 5.86 -18.92 -8.75
N VAL A 24 6.97 -18.55 -8.10
CA VAL A 24 6.99 -18.24 -6.67
C VAL A 24 6.15 -16.99 -6.34
N ILE A 25 6.21 -15.96 -7.19
CA ILE A 25 5.40 -14.74 -7.01
C ILE A 25 3.92 -15.05 -7.19
N GLU A 26 3.55 -15.82 -8.22
CA GLU A 26 2.16 -16.18 -8.50
C GLU A 26 1.56 -17.01 -7.35
N ASP A 27 2.29 -18.00 -6.85
CA ASP A 27 1.88 -18.76 -5.68
C ASP A 27 1.75 -17.89 -4.42
N ALA A 28 2.65 -16.93 -4.21
CA ALA A 28 2.53 -15.98 -3.11
C ALA A 28 1.29 -15.07 -3.26
N LEU A 29 0.96 -14.64 -4.48
CA LEU A 29 -0.25 -13.85 -4.74
C LEU A 29 -1.53 -14.64 -4.48
N VAL A 30 -1.57 -15.92 -4.85
CA VAL A 30 -2.69 -16.81 -4.54
C VAL A 30 -2.86 -16.94 -3.02
N ARG A 31 -1.79 -17.20 -2.28
CA ARG A 31 -1.83 -17.28 -0.81
C ARG A 31 -2.30 -15.98 -0.17
N LEU A 32 -1.82 -14.82 -0.64
CA LEU A 32 -2.25 -13.51 -0.15
C LEU A 32 -3.75 -13.28 -0.38
N ALA A 33 -4.28 -13.74 -1.52
CA ALA A 33 -5.69 -13.66 -1.84
C ALA A 33 -6.53 -14.60 -0.94
N ASP A 34 -6.09 -15.85 -0.78
CA ASP A 34 -6.77 -16.85 0.07
C ASP A 34 -6.83 -16.40 1.53
N GLU A 35 -5.76 -15.80 2.04
CA GLU A 35 -5.68 -15.25 3.40
C GLU A 35 -6.37 -13.88 3.56
N ARG A 36 -6.99 -13.36 2.49
CA ARG A 36 -7.70 -12.07 2.45
C ARG A 36 -6.86 -10.92 2.99
N ILE A 37 -5.55 -10.95 2.74
CA ILE A 37 -4.59 -10.02 3.35
C ILE A 37 -4.94 -8.58 3.04
N ILE A 38 -5.36 -8.28 1.80
CA ILE A 38 -5.72 -6.92 1.39
C ILE A 38 -6.84 -6.35 2.25
N GLU A 39 -7.92 -7.11 2.44
CA GLU A 39 -9.06 -6.67 3.25
C GLU A 39 -8.69 -6.51 4.72
N ARG A 40 -7.90 -7.45 5.27
CA ARG A 40 -7.40 -7.39 6.64
C ARG A 40 -6.53 -6.15 6.88
N ILE A 41 -5.75 -5.73 5.88
CA ILE A 41 -4.98 -4.47 5.95
C ILE A 41 -5.93 -3.26 6.03
N TRP A 42 -6.99 -3.24 5.23
CA TRP A 42 -8.03 -2.19 5.30
C TRP A 42 -8.76 -2.17 6.65
N GLU A 43 -8.99 -3.33 7.26
CA GLU A 43 -9.54 -3.47 8.61
C GLU A 43 -8.53 -3.15 9.73
N ARG A 44 -7.30 -2.75 9.38
CA ARG A 44 -6.19 -2.45 10.29
C ARG A 44 -5.75 -3.64 11.14
N ASP A 45 -5.87 -4.85 10.60
CA ASP A 45 -5.39 -6.05 11.24
C ASP A 45 -3.85 -6.12 11.19
N ALA A 46 -3.23 -5.70 12.29
CA ALA A 46 -1.78 -5.75 12.44
C ALA A 46 -1.20 -7.17 12.56
N SER A 47 -2.04 -8.19 12.76
CA SER A 47 -1.60 -9.59 12.84
C SER A 47 -1.07 -10.14 11.52
N VAL A 48 -1.30 -9.43 10.41
CA VAL A 48 -0.67 -9.68 9.11
C VAL A 48 0.86 -9.61 9.20
N TRP A 49 1.41 -8.75 10.06
CA TRP A 49 2.87 -8.59 10.20
C TRP A 49 3.41 -9.16 11.51
N THR A 50 2.69 -8.99 12.62
CA THR A 50 3.20 -9.45 13.92
C THR A 50 2.09 -9.79 14.91
N ARG A 51 2.36 -10.78 15.76
CA ARG A 51 1.50 -11.15 16.88
C ARG A 51 1.88 -10.44 18.18
N GLU A 52 2.99 -9.71 18.19
CA GLU A 52 3.43 -8.95 19.37
C GLU A 52 2.58 -7.68 19.55
N GLU A 53 2.07 -7.48 20.76
CA GLU A 53 1.20 -6.35 21.08
C GLU A 53 1.86 -4.98 20.82
N SER A 54 3.15 -4.83 21.13
CA SER A 54 3.89 -3.58 20.93
C SER A 54 3.95 -3.20 19.44
N GLY A 55 4.29 -4.17 18.58
CA GLY A 55 4.31 -4.02 17.14
C GLY A 55 2.92 -3.79 16.56
N GLN A 56 1.90 -4.48 17.09
CA GLN A 56 0.52 -4.28 16.65
C GLN A 56 0.03 -2.85 16.88
N LYS A 57 0.40 -2.24 18.01
CA LYS A 57 0.02 -0.85 18.29
C LYS A 57 0.63 0.13 17.28
N ILE A 58 1.92 -0.06 16.94
CA ILE A 58 2.61 0.76 15.94
C ILE A 58 1.94 0.63 14.58
N ILE A 59 1.67 -0.60 14.15
CA ILE A 59 1.05 -0.87 12.84
C ILE A 59 -0.37 -0.32 12.79
N LYS A 60 -1.20 -0.51 13.82
CA LYS A 60 -2.56 0.06 13.86
C LYS A 60 -2.56 1.59 13.74
N ASN A 61 -1.61 2.26 14.40
CA ASN A 61 -1.44 3.70 14.25
C ASN A 61 -0.98 4.08 12.83
N ALA A 62 -0.03 3.33 12.27
CA ALA A 62 0.46 3.54 10.91
C ALA A 62 -0.63 3.28 9.85
N LEU A 63 -1.56 2.35 10.07
CA LEU A 63 -2.72 2.11 9.20
C LEU A 63 -3.88 3.08 9.47
N GLY A 64 -3.70 4.00 10.41
CA GLY A 64 -4.67 5.04 10.76
C GLY A 64 -5.09 5.92 9.58
N TRP A 65 -4.21 6.14 8.61
CA TRP A 65 -4.49 7.01 7.45
C TRP A 65 -5.43 6.37 6.43
N LEU A 66 -5.58 5.04 6.42
CA LEU A 66 -6.39 4.34 5.41
C LEU A 66 -7.86 4.76 5.44
N ASN A 67 -8.38 5.15 6.60
CA ASN A 67 -9.78 5.57 6.77
C ASN A 67 -9.93 7.09 6.78
N SER A 68 -8.84 7.83 6.52
CA SER A 68 -8.87 9.30 6.57
C SER A 68 -9.73 9.88 5.45
N VAL A 69 -9.77 9.22 4.29
CA VAL A 69 -10.57 9.68 3.16
C VAL A 69 -12.06 9.59 3.48
N GLU A 70 -12.51 8.46 4.04
CA GLU A 70 -13.90 8.25 4.48
C GLU A 70 -14.27 9.26 5.56
N PHE A 71 -13.40 9.42 6.57
CA PHE A 71 -13.62 10.36 7.67
C PHE A 71 -13.78 11.81 7.19
N VAL A 72 -12.94 12.25 6.25
CA VAL A 72 -13.01 13.62 5.72
C VAL A 72 -14.19 13.77 4.77
N ARG A 73 -14.53 12.73 4.00
CA ARG A 73 -15.64 12.77 3.03
C ARG A 73 -16.98 13.07 3.71
N GLU A 74 -17.24 12.47 4.88
CA GLU A 74 -18.45 12.73 5.66
C GLU A 74 -18.53 14.18 6.18
N ARG A 75 -17.38 14.84 6.37
CA ARG A 75 -17.27 16.19 6.95
C ARG A 75 -16.97 17.27 5.92
N LEU A 76 -16.97 16.91 4.64
CA LEU A 76 -16.52 17.80 3.58
C LEU A 76 -17.39 19.06 3.49
N SER A 77 -18.70 18.92 3.68
CA SER A 77 -19.64 20.05 3.73
C SER A 77 -19.32 21.02 4.85
N ASP A 78 -19.03 20.50 6.04
CA ASP A 78 -18.77 21.32 7.22
C ASP A 78 -17.44 22.06 7.10
N LEU A 79 -16.43 21.39 6.54
CA LEU A 79 -15.14 22.01 6.23
C LEU A 79 -15.27 23.10 5.17
N GLN A 80 -16.12 22.89 4.15
CA GLN A 80 -16.40 23.89 3.13
C GLN A 80 -17.15 25.10 3.71
N ALA A 81 -18.18 24.86 4.53
CA ALA A 81 -18.92 25.92 5.21
C ALA A 81 -18.00 26.75 6.11
N PHE A 82 -17.15 26.10 6.91
CA PHE A 82 -16.15 26.79 7.72
C PHE A 82 -15.18 27.62 6.88
N ALA A 83 -14.71 27.08 5.76
CA ALA A 83 -13.82 27.82 4.86
C ALA A 83 -14.51 29.06 4.25
N ASP A 84 -15.80 28.96 3.93
CA ASP A 84 -16.59 30.09 3.42
C ASP A 84 -16.84 31.15 4.49
N GLU A 85 -17.11 30.76 5.73
CA GLU A 85 -17.23 31.68 6.87
C GLU A 85 -15.93 32.46 7.10
N VAL A 86 -14.78 31.78 7.10
CA VAL A 86 -13.47 32.42 7.27
C VAL A 86 -13.17 33.40 6.12
N ARG A 87 -13.54 33.06 4.88
CA ARG A 87 -13.42 33.98 3.73
C ARG A 87 -14.33 35.19 3.86
N ALA A 88 -15.58 34.98 4.27
CA ALA A 88 -16.56 36.05 4.45
C ALA A 88 -16.17 37.02 5.58
N ALA A 89 -15.51 36.50 6.63
CA ALA A 89 -14.99 37.29 7.74
C ALA A 89 -13.69 38.06 7.42
N ASP A 90 -13.18 37.95 6.19
CA ASP A 90 -12.00 38.66 5.66
C ASP A 90 -10.71 38.47 6.47
N PHE A 91 -10.51 37.30 7.07
CA PHE A 91 -9.27 36.98 7.77
C PHE A 91 -8.06 37.04 6.80
N LYS A 92 -7.10 37.93 7.08
CA LYS A 92 -5.88 38.12 6.25
C LYS A 92 -4.66 37.35 6.73
N ARG A 93 -4.68 36.82 7.95
CA ARG A 93 -3.56 36.08 8.55
C ARG A 93 -4.08 34.86 9.27
N VAL A 94 -3.38 33.75 9.10
CA VAL A 94 -3.69 32.46 9.72
C VAL A 94 -2.39 31.91 10.29
N MET A 95 -2.45 31.35 11.50
CA MET A 95 -1.34 30.62 12.12
C MET A 95 -1.75 29.17 12.31
N VAL A 96 -0.89 28.24 11.89
CA VAL A 96 -1.04 26.82 12.19
C VAL A 96 -0.40 26.57 13.55
N LEU A 97 -1.21 26.14 14.52
CA LEU A 97 -0.73 25.65 15.80
C LEU A 97 -0.60 24.13 15.66
N GLY A 98 0.64 23.66 15.54
CA GLY A 98 0.98 22.24 15.43
C GLY A 98 1.22 21.59 16.78
#